data_AF-A0A7K9TU39-F1
#
_entry.id   AF-A0A7K9TU39-F1
#
_cell.length_a   1.000
_cell.length_b   1.000
_cell.length_c   1.000
_cell.angle_alpha   90.00
_cell.angle_beta   90.00
_cell.angle_gamma   90.00
#
_symmetry.space_group_name_H-M   'P 1'
#
loop_
_entity.id
_entity.type
_entity.pdbx_description
1 polymer ?
#
loop_
_entity_poly.entity_id
_entity_poly.type
_entity_poly.pdbx_seq_one_letter_code
_entity_poly.pdbx_strand_id
1 'polypeptide(L)'
;MTALQNDRDRIIEDLKVLQSRYTSELETEKKKGDELEAELDAFKLHLASLLKENPLLNRALFDAADKVTLAQIADGVEKLCRTLVSREMEVSRLSSECGNYVQQIEAFSKAMASLQDDRDKLLQELSNQKAKEGASLAAVEISKLKTKVDDLEKALHQTKAFQAETEREITSYQNELAGLRMEKNLLLSESQALRHQFQITVAEKDRQIAELQKLQQDMIVRKSLSSGSNYPVQVLETASLAGSADTPEEIKHVLAEKSQLQSELQRCFQEIHQKDLHFQQINSKSAEENAVLSAQLKTLSQTLRDNQLRYTDLQNRYLRLEREYQTMQVTSFQGTVQDETRTEVPPGAPQERSAVIVEIDNVELNELRKRLAETEQQYDSVQQALSQLTETLAEEKRRREAAEEALGLSEEQSHRFEVSSYRSVPSDYTLQVEAEEEREALIIDPSEHVVVRKMKGGALSFRRWLRGRSLYCSKLLTSRGKSRYLFLTYLVTLHLVLFLCLTGAL
;
A
#
# COMPACT_ATOMS: atom_id res chain seq x y z
N MET A 1 -24.82 173.26 8.87
CA MET A 1 -25.72 172.94 10.00
C MET A 1 -26.14 171.48 9.98
N THR A 2 -26.77 170.98 8.91
CA THR A 2 -27.26 169.57 8.83
C THR A 2 -26.17 168.50 8.89
N ALA A 3 -24.99 168.74 8.29
CA ALA A 3 -23.88 167.77 8.30
C ALA A 3 -23.31 167.51 9.72
N LEU A 4 -23.19 168.56 10.55
CA LEU A 4 -22.67 168.44 11.92
C LEU A 4 -23.64 167.71 12.87
N GLN A 5 -24.95 167.80 12.64
CA GLN A 5 -25.95 167.01 13.38
C GLN A 5 -25.89 165.53 12.99
N ASN A 6 -25.74 165.22 11.70
CA ASN A 6 -25.55 163.85 11.25
C ASN A 6 -24.25 163.23 11.80
N ASP A 7 -23.15 163.99 11.87
CA ASP A 7 -21.89 163.51 12.45
C ASP A 7 -21.99 163.29 13.96
N ARG A 8 -22.65 164.19 14.70
CA ARG A 8 -22.92 164.02 16.13
C ARG A 8 -23.77 162.78 16.40
N ASP A 9 -24.86 162.61 15.65
CA ASP A 9 -25.78 161.49 15.85
C ASP A 9 -25.12 160.17 15.46
N ARG A 10 -24.25 160.17 14.43
CA ARG A 10 -23.39 159.03 14.08
C ARG A 10 -22.39 158.68 15.19
N ILE A 11 -21.70 159.67 15.76
CA ILE A 11 -20.76 159.43 16.86
C ILE A 11 -21.48 158.89 18.10
N ILE A 12 -22.66 159.41 18.44
CA ILE A 12 -23.46 158.90 19.56
C ILE A 12 -23.88 157.45 19.32
N GLU A 13 -24.27 157.12 18.08
CA GLU A 13 -24.65 155.74 17.74
C GLU A 13 -23.42 154.81 17.75
N ASP A 14 -22.28 155.26 17.24
CA ASP A 14 -21.00 154.53 17.32
C ASP A 14 -20.57 154.32 18.79
N LEU A 15 -20.79 155.29 19.67
CA LEU A 15 -20.53 155.19 21.12
C LEU A 15 -21.47 154.20 21.80
N LYS A 16 -22.76 154.17 21.43
CA LYS A 16 -23.71 153.17 21.93
C LYS A 16 -23.38 151.76 21.43
N VAL A 17 -22.99 151.63 20.17
CA VAL A 17 -22.55 150.35 19.60
C VAL A 17 -21.29 149.87 20.31
N LEU A 18 -20.33 150.76 20.57
CA LEU A 18 -19.12 150.44 21.30
C LEU A 18 -19.41 150.07 22.76
N GLN A 19 -20.29 150.82 23.44
CA GLN A 19 -20.72 150.50 24.80
C GLN A 19 -21.42 149.14 24.86
N SER A 20 -22.37 148.88 23.95
CA SER A 20 -23.07 147.61 23.83
C SER A 20 -22.10 146.45 23.57
N ARG A 21 -21.13 146.64 22.67
CA ARG A 21 -20.07 145.67 22.40
C ARG A 21 -19.22 145.42 23.64
N TYR A 22 -18.77 146.46 24.33
CA TYR A 22 -17.94 146.32 25.53
C TYR A 22 -18.70 145.63 26.67
N THR A 23 -19.98 145.95 26.87
CA THR A 23 -20.83 145.27 27.85
C THR A 23 -21.08 143.81 27.46
N SER A 24 -21.30 143.53 26.18
CA SER A 24 -21.46 142.16 25.69
C SER A 24 -20.17 141.35 25.87
N GLU A 25 -19.01 141.91 25.53
CA GLU A 25 -17.70 141.27 25.72
C GLU A 25 -17.45 141.02 27.21
N LEU A 26 -17.72 142.01 28.07
CA LEU A 26 -17.58 141.87 29.52
C LEU A 26 -18.48 140.76 30.09
N GLU A 27 -19.75 140.70 29.69
CA GLU A 27 -20.67 139.63 30.11
C GLU A 27 -20.23 138.25 29.59
N THR A 28 -19.71 138.17 28.35
CA THR A 28 -19.19 136.90 27.82
C THR A 28 -17.91 136.44 28.53
N GLU A 29 -16.99 137.35 28.86
CA GLU A 29 -15.77 137.01 29.61
C GLU A 29 -16.10 136.65 31.05
N LYS A 30 -17.07 137.32 31.67
CA LYS A 30 -17.56 136.94 32.99
C LYS A 30 -18.16 135.54 32.99
N LYS A 31 -19.00 135.21 32.00
CA LYS A 31 -19.56 133.86 31.85
C LYS A 31 -18.49 132.79 31.65
N LYS A 32 -17.46 133.07 30.84
CA LYS A 32 -16.31 132.17 30.69
C LYS A 32 -15.53 132.02 32.00
N GLY A 33 -15.38 133.11 32.76
CA GLY A 33 -14.77 133.09 34.09
C GLY A 33 -15.53 132.16 35.06
N ASP A 34 -16.86 132.31 35.13
CA ASP A 34 -17.72 131.47 35.96
C ASP A 34 -17.66 129.99 35.52
N GLU A 35 -17.60 129.72 34.22
CA GLU A 35 -17.48 128.36 33.66
C GLU A 35 -16.13 127.72 34.01
N LEU A 36 -15.03 128.47 33.86
CA LEU A 36 -13.69 128.01 34.27
C LEU A 36 -13.57 127.80 35.78
N GLU A 37 -14.22 128.63 36.60
CA GLU A 37 -14.25 128.45 38.04
C GLU A 37 -15.00 127.16 38.43
N ALA A 38 -16.14 126.89 37.78
CA ALA A 38 -16.88 125.65 37.96
C ALA A 38 -16.08 124.41 37.53
N GLU A 39 -15.37 124.48 36.38
CA GLU A 39 -14.47 123.40 35.94
C GLU A 39 -13.31 123.20 36.91
N LEU A 40 -12.71 124.27 37.41
CA LEU A 40 -11.62 124.22 38.37
C LEU A 40 -12.08 123.57 39.68
N ASP A 41 -13.27 123.90 40.17
CA ASP A 41 -13.81 123.30 41.39
C ASP A 41 -14.23 121.84 41.19
N ALA A 42 -14.79 121.48 40.04
CA ALA A 42 -15.03 120.09 39.67
C ALA A 42 -13.72 119.29 39.62
N PHE A 43 -12.66 119.84 39.03
CA PHE A 43 -11.34 119.22 38.98
C PHE A 43 -10.72 119.07 40.38
N LYS A 44 -10.83 120.10 41.24
CA LYS A 44 -10.38 120.02 42.64
C LYS A 44 -11.10 118.91 43.40
N LEU A 45 -12.42 118.76 43.21
CA LEU A 45 -13.19 117.68 43.84
C LEU A 45 -12.75 116.31 43.34
N HIS A 46 -12.50 116.17 42.04
CA HIS A 46 -11.99 114.92 41.47
C HIS A 46 -10.60 114.57 42.02
N LEU A 47 -9.70 115.55 42.09
CA LEU A 47 -8.37 115.38 42.67
C LEU A 47 -8.46 115.01 44.16
N ALA A 48 -9.35 115.64 44.92
CA ALA A 48 -9.58 115.32 46.32
C ALA A 48 -10.14 113.89 46.51
N SER A 49 -10.98 113.41 45.60
CA SER A 49 -11.47 112.02 45.60
C SER A 49 -10.33 111.04 45.35
N LEU A 50 -9.53 111.27 44.31
CA LEU A 50 -8.36 110.44 43.97
C LEU A 50 -7.34 110.40 45.12
N LEU A 51 -7.09 111.54 45.76
CA LEU A 51 -6.21 111.61 46.93
C LEU A 51 -6.74 110.84 48.14
N LYS A 52 -8.07 110.70 48.29
CA LYS A 52 -8.68 109.88 49.35
C LYS A 52 -8.66 108.38 49.03
N GLU A 53 -8.76 108.00 47.75
CA GLU A 53 -8.74 106.59 47.33
C GLU A 53 -7.32 105.99 47.38
N ASN A 54 -6.29 106.78 47.05
CA ASN A 54 -4.90 106.34 47.02
C ASN A 54 -4.41 105.66 48.34
N PRO A 55 -4.63 106.21 49.55
CA PRO A 55 -4.25 105.54 50.79
C PRO A 55 -5.03 104.26 51.07
N LEU A 56 -6.28 104.13 50.59
CA LEU A 56 -7.07 102.91 50.73
C LEU A 56 -6.52 101.80 49.83
N LEU A 57 -6.17 102.14 48.58
CA LEU A 57 -5.51 101.23 47.65
C LEU A 57 -4.14 100.80 48.17
N ASN A 58 -3.32 101.74 48.66
CA ASN A 58 -2.03 101.41 49.26
C ASN A 58 -2.20 100.50 50.48
N ARG A 59 -3.14 100.79 51.39
CA ARG A 59 -3.42 99.93 52.54
C ARG A 59 -3.87 98.54 52.09
N ALA A 60 -4.80 98.44 51.14
CA ALA A 60 -5.25 97.16 50.61
C ALA A 60 -4.11 96.36 49.97
N LEU A 61 -3.16 97.03 49.31
CA LEU A 61 -1.98 96.40 48.71
C LEU A 61 -1.01 95.89 49.79
N PHE A 62 -0.74 96.65 50.83
CA PHE A 62 0.09 96.20 51.96
C PHE A 62 -0.58 95.10 52.78
N ASP A 63 -1.87 95.21 53.08
CA ASP A 63 -2.65 94.17 53.78
C ASP A 63 -2.70 92.86 52.97
N ALA A 64 -2.71 92.93 51.63
CA ALA A 64 -2.63 91.76 50.77
C ALA A 64 -1.21 91.17 50.71
N ALA A 65 -0.18 92.01 50.70
CA ALA A 65 1.22 91.59 50.74
C ALA A 65 1.61 90.93 52.07
N ASP A 66 1.10 91.42 53.21
CA ASP A 66 1.35 90.83 54.53
C ASP A 66 0.70 89.45 54.71
N LYS A 67 -0.42 89.19 54.01
CA LYS A 67 -1.10 87.87 54.03
C LYS A 67 -0.30 86.77 53.33
N VAL A 68 0.57 87.12 52.39
CA VAL A 68 1.37 86.16 51.63
C VAL A 68 2.82 86.62 51.68
N THR A 69 3.54 86.13 52.68
CA THR A 69 4.95 86.44 52.79
C THR A 69 5.74 85.78 51.66
N LEU A 70 6.78 86.46 51.18
CA LEU A 70 7.70 85.92 50.18
C LEU A 70 8.31 84.58 50.65
N ALA A 71 8.50 84.41 51.96
CA ALA A 71 8.96 83.16 52.57
C ALA A 71 7.97 82.00 52.39
N GLN A 72 6.65 82.23 52.53
CA GLN A 72 5.63 81.20 52.29
C GLN A 72 5.57 80.79 50.82
N ILE A 73 5.70 81.75 49.89
CA ILE A 73 5.81 81.45 48.46
C ILE A 73 7.08 80.63 48.20
N ALA A 74 8.22 81.04 48.75
CA ALA A 74 9.49 80.33 48.58
C ALA A 74 9.43 78.88 49.12
N ASP A 75 8.87 78.66 50.32
CA ASP A 75 8.68 77.31 50.89
C ASP A 75 7.71 76.47 50.05
N GLY A 76 6.62 77.08 49.54
CA GLY A 76 5.69 76.43 48.63
C GLY A 76 6.37 75.98 47.33
N VAL A 77 7.15 76.87 46.71
CA VAL A 77 7.94 76.57 45.50
C VAL A 77 8.96 75.47 45.79
N GLU A 78 9.68 75.54 46.92
CA GLU A 78 10.67 74.53 47.29
C GLU A 78 10.03 73.14 47.50
N LYS A 79 8.87 73.08 48.15
CA LYS A 79 8.08 71.83 48.29
C LYS A 79 7.64 71.27 46.94
N LEU A 80 7.16 72.13 46.03
CA LEU A 80 6.80 71.73 44.68
C LEU A 80 8.01 71.23 43.89
N CYS A 81 9.16 71.91 43.97
CA CYS A 81 10.40 71.48 43.34
C CYS A 81 10.86 70.12 43.86
N ARG A 82 10.85 69.90 45.18
CA ARG A 82 11.17 68.58 45.77
C ARG A 82 10.25 67.47 45.26
N THR A 83 8.94 67.76 45.21
CA THR A 83 7.94 66.81 44.71
C THR A 83 8.16 66.51 43.23
N LEU A 84 8.45 67.53 42.42
CA LEU A 84 8.70 67.39 40.99
C LEU A 84 9.92 66.50 40.73
N VAL A 85 11.04 66.75 41.42
CA VAL A 85 12.26 65.92 41.31
C VAL A 85 11.98 64.47 41.72
N SER A 86 11.23 64.26 42.82
CA SER A 86 10.84 62.90 43.22
C SER A 86 10.00 62.19 42.16
N ARG A 87 9.08 62.91 41.50
CA ARG A 87 8.24 62.34 40.43
C ARG A 87 9.03 62.09 39.16
N GLU A 88 9.97 62.96 38.81
CA GLU A 88 10.86 62.77 37.67
C GLU A 88 11.76 61.54 37.82
N MET A 89 12.30 61.31 39.03
CA MET A 89 13.04 60.08 39.32
C MET A 89 12.17 58.82 39.17
N GLU A 90 10.92 58.87 39.66
CA GLU A 90 10.00 57.73 39.54
C GLU A 90 9.59 57.47 38.09
N VAL A 91 9.35 58.51 37.30
CA VAL A 91 9.10 58.39 35.85
C VAL A 91 10.31 57.78 35.14
N SER A 92 11.53 58.20 35.49
CA SER A 92 12.76 57.64 34.92
C SER A 92 12.92 56.15 35.25
N ARG A 93 12.62 55.77 36.51
CA ARG A 93 12.63 54.38 36.97
C ARG A 93 11.62 53.54 36.20
N LEU A 94 10.36 53.99 36.12
CA LEU A 94 9.30 53.31 35.38
C LEU A 94 9.61 53.21 33.88
N SER A 95 10.17 54.26 33.28
CA SER A 95 10.59 54.25 31.88
C SER A 95 11.66 53.19 31.61
N SER A 96 12.65 53.05 32.50
CA SER A 96 13.64 51.97 32.41
C SER A 96 13.01 50.59 32.57
N GLU A 97 12.04 50.44 33.48
CA GLU A 97 11.34 49.17 33.70
C GLU A 97 10.52 48.76 32.46
N CYS A 98 9.77 49.70 31.88
CA CYS A 98 9.07 49.51 30.61
C CYS A 98 10.03 49.13 29.48
N GLY A 99 11.21 49.76 29.40
CA GLY A 99 12.25 49.40 28.43
C GLY A 99 12.71 47.95 28.56
N ASN A 100 12.90 47.47 29.79
CA ASN A 100 13.27 46.08 30.07
C ASN A 100 12.16 45.10 29.67
N TYR A 101 10.90 45.41 29.98
CA TYR A 101 9.76 44.57 29.56
C TYR A 101 9.64 44.50 28.04
N VAL A 102 9.86 45.61 27.33
CA VAL A 102 9.88 45.62 25.84
C VAL A 102 10.96 44.69 25.31
N GLN A 103 12.18 44.75 25.84
CA GLN A 103 13.27 43.85 25.44
C GLN A 103 12.93 42.38 25.72
N GLN A 104 12.30 42.09 26.86
CA GLN A 104 11.88 40.73 27.21
C GLN A 104 10.79 40.21 26.25
N ILE A 105 9.80 41.05 25.92
CA ILE A 105 8.76 40.70 24.94
C ILE A 105 9.36 40.46 23.55
N GLU A 106 10.33 41.28 23.13
CA GLU A 106 11.02 41.08 21.85
C GLU A 106 11.83 39.78 21.82
N ALA A 107 12.56 39.46 22.91
CA ALA A 107 13.28 38.21 23.03
C ALA A 107 12.33 36.99 23.01
N PHE A 108 11.20 37.08 23.72
CA PHE A 108 10.17 36.05 23.71
C PHE A 108 9.54 35.89 22.32
N SER A 109 9.24 36.99 21.63
CA SER A 109 8.71 36.98 20.26
C SER A 109 9.67 36.31 19.28
N LYS A 110 10.98 36.59 19.38
CA LYS A 110 12.02 35.91 18.57
C LYS A 110 12.09 34.42 18.86
N ALA A 111 12.03 34.00 20.13
CA ALA A 111 12.02 32.59 20.49
C ALA A 111 10.77 31.87 19.96
N MET A 112 9.60 32.52 20.04
CA MET A 112 8.35 32.00 19.49
C MET A 112 8.41 31.86 17.96
N ALA A 113 8.98 32.82 17.25
CA ALA A 113 9.19 32.72 15.81
C ALA A 113 10.11 31.54 15.45
N SER A 114 11.22 31.36 16.17
CA SER A 114 12.13 30.22 15.95
C SER A 114 11.43 28.87 16.21
N LEU A 115 10.61 28.77 17.26
CA LEU A 115 9.84 27.56 17.54
C LEU A 115 8.78 27.28 16.47
N GLN A 116 8.16 28.31 15.91
CA GLN A 116 7.24 28.18 14.79
C GLN A 116 7.96 27.67 13.53
N ASP A 117 9.13 28.23 13.22
CA ASP A 117 9.96 27.77 12.09
C ASP A 117 10.36 26.30 12.25
N ASP A 118 10.77 25.89 13.46
CA ASP A 118 11.17 24.51 13.73
C ASP A 118 9.98 23.53 13.67
N ARG A 119 8.80 23.94 14.17
CA ARG A 119 7.57 23.18 14.00
C ARG A 119 7.26 22.97 12.52
N ASP A 120 7.36 24.02 11.71
CA ASP A 120 7.01 23.98 10.29
C ASP A 120 8.00 23.10 9.51
N LYS A 121 9.30 23.15 9.83
CA LYS A 121 10.31 22.21 9.31
C LYS A 121 10.01 20.76 9.67
N LEU A 122 9.66 20.48 10.94
CA LEU A 122 9.33 19.12 11.39
C LEU A 122 8.09 18.57 10.70
N LEU A 123 7.05 19.40 10.52
CA LEU A 123 5.85 19.01 9.76
C LEU A 123 6.18 18.69 8.30
N GLN A 124 7.07 19.48 7.68
CA GLN A 124 7.53 19.22 6.32
C GLN A 124 8.33 17.91 6.23
N GLU A 125 9.24 17.65 7.17
CA GLU A 125 10.02 16.41 7.19
C GLU A 125 9.14 15.18 7.43
N LEU A 126 8.18 15.24 8.35
CA LEU A 126 7.20 14.17 8.57
C LEU A 126 6.36 13.89 7.32
N SER A 127 5.91 14.92 6.61
CA SER A 127 5.18 14.77 5.36
C SER A 127 6.04 14.09 4.29
N ASN A 128 7.28 14.53 4.14
CA ASN A 128 8.24 13.97 3.18
C ASN A 128 8.59 12.52 3.51
N GLN A 129 8.80 12.19 4.78
CA GLN A 129 9.09 10.84 5.24
C GLN A 129 7.90 9.92 4.98
N LYS A 130 6.67 10.36 5.31
CA LYS A 130 5.44 9.60 5.02
C LYS A 130 5.26 9.34 3.52
N ALA A 131 5.57 10.32 2.67
CA ALA A 131 5.53 10.16 1.23
C ALA A 131 6.60 9.17 0.72
N LYS A 132 7.84 9.25 1.23
CA LYS A 132 8.94 8.34 0.87
C LYS A 132 8.68 6.90 1.32
N GLU A 133 8.26 6.71 2.58
CA GLU A 133 7.94 5.40 3.13
C GLU A 133 6.73 4.77 2.41
N GLY A 134 5.68 5.56 2.17
CA GLY A 134 4.51 5.11 1.42
C GLY A 134 4.85 4.68 -0.01
N ALA A 135 5.67 5.48 -0.71
CA ALA A 135 6.13 5.14 -2.07
C ALA A 135 7.06 3.92 -2.08
N SER A 136 7.96 3.81 -1.09
CA SER A 136 8.88 2.67 -0.95
C SER A 136 8.14 1.37 -0.65
N LEU A 137 7.21 1.38 0.31
CA LEU A 137 6.40 0.21 0.66
C LEU A 137 5.55 -0.23 -0.52
N ALA A 138 4.88 0.71 -1.21
CA ALA A 138 4.10 0.40 -2.40
C ALA A 138 4.98 -0.18 -3.52
N ALA A 139 6.18 0.36 -3.75
CA ALA A 139 7.10 -0.15 -4.75
C ALA A 139 7.57 -1.58 -4.44
N VAL A 140 7.91 -1.86 -3.18
CA VAL A 140 8.32 -3.20 -2.73
C VAL A 140 7.16 -4.19 -2.86
N GLU A 141 5.96 -3.82 -2.43
CA GLU A 141 4.79 -4.69 -2.52
C GLU A 141 4.38 -4.96 -3.98
N ILE A 142 4.38 -3.93 -4.84
CA ILE A 142 4.15 -4.07 -6.28
C ILE A 142 5.20 -5.00 -6.90
N SER A 143 6.47 -4.88 -6.54
CA SER A 143 7.52 -5.76 -7.06
C SER A 143 7.30 -7.21 -6.65
N LYS A 144 6.92 -7.47 -5.38
CA LYS A 144 6.64 -8.80 -4.85
C LYS A 144 5.39 -9.42 -5.44
N LEU A 145 4.34 -8.64 -5.66
CA LEU A 145 3.13 -9.11 -6.35
C LEU A 145 3.44 -9.42 -7.81
N LYS A 146 4.25 -8.60 -8.46
CA LYS A 146 4.66 -8.83 -9.86
C LYS A 146 5.44 -10.13 -10.02
N THR A 147 6.42 -10.41 -9.15
CA THR A 147 7.16 -11.69 -9.22
C THR A 147 6.23 -12.88 -9.01
N LYS A 148 5.29 -12.80 -8.05
CA LYS A 148 4.28 -13.86 -7.85
C LYS A 148 3.38 -14.06 -9.07
N VAL A 149 2.99 -12.98 -9.76
CA VAL A 149 2.20 -13.08 -11.00
C VAL A 149 3.03 -13.77 -12.09
N ASP A 150 4.28 -13.37 -12.28
CA ASP A 150 5.16 -13.98 -13.27
C ASP A 150 5.38 -15.49 -12.99
N ASP A 151 5.55 -15.88 -11.71
CA ASP A 151 5.68 -17.28 -11.30
C ASP A 151 4.39 -18.08 -11.54
N LEU A 152 3.23 -17.51 -11.20
CA LEU A 152 1.94 -18.14 -11.45
C LEU A 152 1.63 -18.30 -12.95
N GLU A 153 1.99 -17.31 -13.76
CA GLU A 153 1.88 -17.40 -15.22
C GLU A 153 2.77 -18.52 -15.77
N LYS A 154 4.00 -18.65 -15.27
CA LYS A 154 4.91 -19.74 -15.66
C LYS A 154 4.35 -21.11 -15.27
N ALA A 155 3.83 -21.27 -14.06
CA ALA A 155 3.20 -22.51 -13.60
C ALA A 155 1.96 -22.85 -14.45
N LEU A 156 1.11 -21.86 -14.75
CA LEU A 156 -0.03 -22.04 -15.63
C LEU A 156 0.38 -22.56 -17.02
N HIS A 157 1.44 -21.99 -17.60
CA HIS A 157 1.96 -22.43 -18.89
C HIS A 157 2.50 -23.87 -18.84
N GLN A 158 3.21 -24.24 -17.78
CA GLN A 158 3.68 -25.61 -17.57
C GLN A 158 2.53 -26.61 -17.46
N THR A 159 1.50 -26.29 -16.66
CA THR A 159 0.31 -27.14 -16.53
C THR A 159 -0.42 -27.30 -17.86
N LYS A 160 -0.56 -26.24 -18.65
CA LYS A 160 -1.16 -26.31 -20.00
C LYS A 160 -0.35 -27.19 -20.95
N ALA A 161 0.98 -27.12 -20.88
CA ALA A 161 1.84 -27.97 -21.71
C ALA A 161 1.69 -29.45 -21.33
N PHE A 162 1.69 -29.76 -20.03
CA PHE A 162 1.47 -31.12 -19.54
C PHE A 162 0.09 -31.64 -19.93
N GLN A 163 -0.96 -30.81 -19.77
CA GLN A 163 -2.31 -31.18 -20.21
C GLN A 163 -2.34 -31.51 -21.71
N ALA A 164 -1.73 -30.68 -22.56
CA ALA A 164 -1.69 -30.94 -24.01
C ALA A 164 -0.86 -32.19 -24.38
N GLU A 165 0.10 -32.60 -23.56
CA GLU A 165 0.81 -33.88 -23.69
C GLU A 165 -0.13 -35.04 -23.35
N THR A 166 -0.80 -34.98 -22.19
CA THR A 166 -1.74 -36.04 -21.79
C THR A 166 -2.89 -36.22 -22.78
N GLU A 167 -3.41 -35.13 -23.37
CA GLU A 167 -4.43 -35.20 -24.42
C GLU A 167 -3.89 -35.87 -25.70
N ARG A 168 -2.61 -35.65 -26.05
CA ARG A 168 -1.95 -36.35 -27.17
C ARG A 168 -1.75 -37.84 -26.88
N GLU A 169 -1.34 -38.20 -25.67
CA GLU A 169 -1.21 -39.61 -25.28
C GLU A 169 -2.56 -40.32 -25.30
N ILE A 170 -3.62 -39.71 -24.75
CA ILE A 170 -4.97 -40.27 -24.78
C ILE A 170 -5.43 -40.51 -26.21
N THR A 171 -5.23 -39.54 -27.11
CA THR A 171 -5.61 -39.71 -28.52
C THR A 171 -4.75 -40.76 -29.23
N SER A 172 -3.47 -40.88 -28.88
CA SER A 172 -2.59 -41.95 -29.38
C SER A 172 -3.11 -43.35 -28.96
N TYR A 173 -3.38 -43.56 -27.67
CA TYR A 173 -3.91 -44.83 -27.17
C TYR A 173 -5.29 -45.17 -27.76
N GLN A 174 -6.14 -44.16 -27.98
CA GLN A 174 -7.43 -44.36 -28.66
C GLN A 174 -7.25 -44.86 -30.09
N ASN A 175 -6.28 -44.31 -30.82
CA ASN A 175 -5.98 -44.73 -32.20
C ASN A 175 -5.42 -46.16 -32.23
N GLU A 176 -4.49 -46.49 -31.33
CA GLU A 176 -3.93 -47.84 -31.22
C GLU A 176 -5.02 -48.88 -30.88
N LEU A 177 -5.89 -48.57 -29.93
CA LEU A 177 -7.03 -49.41 -29.57
C LEU A 177 -7.98 -49.64 -30.76
N ALA A 178 -8.22 -48.60 -31.58
CA ALA A 178 -9.01 -48.73 -32.80
C ALA A 178 -8.31 -49.64 -33.83
N GLY A 179 -6.98 -49.51 -33.98
CA GLY A 179 -6.15 -50.39 -34.81
C GLY A 179 -6.24 -51.86 -34.40
N LEU A 180 -5.99 -52.15 -33.13
CA LEU A 180 -6.07 -53.52 -32.57
C LEU A 180 -7.48 -54.12 -32.70
N ARG A 181 -8.53 -53.32 -32.56
CA ARG A 181 -9.92 -53.78 -32.80
C ARG A 181 -10.14 -54.16 -34.25
N MET A 182 -9.59 -53.38 -35.19
CA MET A 182 -9.70 -53.69 -36.62
C MET A 182 -8.94 -54.96 -36.96
N GLU A 183 -7.71 -55.12 -36.44
CA GLU A 183 -6.90 -56.31 -36.63
C GLU A 183 -7.56 -57.57 -36.04
N LYS A 184 -8.08 -57.48 -34.82
CA LYS A 184 -8.88 -58.57 -34.21
C LYS A 184 -10.03 -59.00 -35.11
N ASN A 185 -10.78 -58.04 -35.66
CA ASN A 185 -11.92 -58.34 -36.53
C ASN A 185 -11.46 -58.99 -37.85
N LEU A 186 -10.35 -58.53 -38.42
CA LEU A 186 -9.76 -59.13 -39.62
C LEU A 186 -9.33 -60.57 -39.36
N LEU A 187 -8.54 -60.81 -38.31
CA LEU A 187 -8.09 -62.16 -37.90
C LEU A 187 -9.27 -63.08 -37.59
N LEU A 188 -10.33 -62.56 -36.96
CA LEU A 188 -11.55 -63.33 -36.72
C LEU A 188 -12.22 -63.76 -38.04
N SER A 189 -12.30 -62.86 -39.02
CA SER A 189 -12.87 -63.17 -40.33
C SER A 189 -12.02 -64.18 -41.12
N GLU A 190 -10.70 -64.07 -41.06
CA GLU A 190 -9.77 -65.03 -41.67
C GLU A 190 -9.86 -66.40 -40.99
N SER A 191 -9.91 -66.43 -39.66
CA SER A 191 -10.10 -67.66 -38.87
C SER A 191 -11.42 -68.36 -39.22
N GLN A 192 -12.51 -67.59 -39.35
CA GLN A 192 -13.82 -68.12 -39.77
C GLN A 192 -13.75 -68.68 -41.20
N ALA A 193 -13.16 -67.94 -42.15
CA ALA A 193 -13.00 -68.39 -43.53
C ALA A 193 -12.18 -69.68 -43.62
N LEU A 194 -11.07 -69.76 -42.88
CA LEU A 194 -10.21 -70.95 -42.82
C LEU A 194 -10.96 -72.14 -42.20
N ARG A 195 -11.73 -71.91 -41.13
CA ARG A 195 -12.60 -72.93 -40.53
C ARG A 195 -13.63 -73.47 -41.52
N HIS A 196 -14.29 -72.58 -42.27
CA HIS A 196 -15.22 -72.99 -43.33
C HIS A 196 -14.51 -73.80 -44.42
N GLN A 197 -13.32 -73.41 -44.83
CA GLN A 197 -12.51 -74.13 -45.82
C GLN A 197 -12.15 -75.55 -45.34
N PHE A 198 -11.72 -75.70 -44.08
CA PHE A 198 -11.46 -77.02 -43.50
C PHE A 198 -12.73 -77.86 -43.44
N GLN A 199 -13.86 -77.29 -43.03
CA GLN A 199 -15.13 -78.02 -42.95
C GLN A 199 -15.59 -78.54 -44.32
N ILE A 200 -15.43 -77.74 -45.38
CA ILE A 200 -15.71 -78.17 -46.76
C ILE A 200 -14.76 -79.29 -47.18
N THR A 201 -13.46 -79.15 -46.88
CA THR A 201 -12.44 -80.16 -47.24
C THR A 201 -12.69 -81.48 -46.52
N VAL A 202 -13.05 -81.44 -45.23
CA VAL A 202 -13.42 -82.63 -44.45
C VAL A 202 -14.65 -83.30 -45.04
N ALA A 203 -15.72 -82.55 -45.36
CA ALA A 203 -16.91 -83.12 -45.98
C ALA A 203 -16.62 -83.78 -47.34
N GLU A 204 -15.72 -83.19 -48.14
CA GLU A 204 -15.27 -83.79 -49.41
C GLU A 204 -14.44 -85.06 -49.19
N LYS A 205 -13.58 -85.10 -48.16
CA LYS A 205 -12.84 -86.31 -47.78
C LYS A 205 -13.76 -87.41 -47.26
N ASP A 206 -14.77 -87.07 -46.47
CA ASP A 206 -15.80 -88.00 -46.02
C ASP A 206 -16.60 -88.57 -47.20
N ARG A 207 -16.90 -87.76 -48.21
CA ARG A 207 -17.51 -88.21 -49.47
C ARG A 207 -16.61 -89.22 -50.20
N GLN A 208 -15.31 -88.94 -50.30
CA GLN A 208 -14.33 -89.87 -50.90
C GLN A 208 -14.22 -91.18 -50.11
N ILE A 209 -14.22 -91.11 -48.79
CA ILE A 209 -14.23 -92.30 -47.91
C ILE A 209 -15.50 -93.13 -48.17
N ALA A 210 -16.67 -92.49 -48.25
CA ALA A 210 -17.92 -93.19 -48.54
C ALA A 210 -17.92 -93.84 -49.94
N GLU A 211 -17.36 -93.19 -50.96
CA GLU A 211 -17.21 -93.77 -52.30
C GLU A 211 -16.28 -95.00 -52.31
N LEU A 212 -15.14 -94.91 -51.61
CA LEU A 212 -14.22 -96.04 -51.44
C LEU A 212 -14.86 -97.20 -50.69
N GLN A 213 -15.61 -96.91 -49.62
CA GLN A 213 -16.38 -97.92 -48.89
C GLN A 213 -17.43 -98.60 -49.79
N LYS A 214 -18.13 -97.83 -50.62
CA LYS A 214 -19.10 -98.37 -51.60
C LYS A 214 -18.43 -99.26 -52.64
N LEU A 215 -17.30 -98.85 -53.21
CA LEU A 215 -16.53 -99.69 -54.15
C LEU A 215 -16.04 -100.99 -53.50
N GLN A 216 -15.60 -100.94 -52.25
CA GLN A 216 -15.24 -102.14 -51.49
C GLN A 216 -16.45 -103.06 -51.30
N GLN A 217 -17.62 -102.50 -50.99
CA GLN A 217 -18.86 -103.27 -50.87
C GLN A 217 -19.31 -103.88 -52.21
N ASP A 218 -19.23 -103.11 -53.30
CA ASP A 218 -19.50 -103.57 -54.66
C ASP A 218 -18.49 -104.65 -55.11
N MET A 219 -17.22 -104.58 -54.69
CA MET A 219 -16.22 -105.63 -54.87
C MET A 219 -16.56 -106.90 -54.06
N ILE A 220 -17.02 -106.77 -52.81
CA ILE A 220 -17.47 -107.89 -51.98
C ILE A 220 -18.71 -108.55 -52.62
N VAL A 221 -19.67 -107.76 -53.12
CA VAL A 221 -20.87 -108.24 -53.81
C VAL A 221 -20.52 -108.89 -55.16
N ARG A 222 -19.60 -108.33 -55.96
CA ARG A 222 -19.11 -109.00 -57.20
C ARG A 222 -18.32 -110.28 -56.92
N LYS A 223 -17.55 -110.32 -55.82
CA LYS A 223 -16.85 -111.53 -55.37
C LYS A 223 -17.82 -112.61 -54.87
N SER A 224 -19.06 -112.27 -54.57
CA SER A 224 -20.12 -113.22 -54.18
C SER A 224 -20.90 -113.85 -55.35
N LEU A 225 -20.61 -113.52 -56.62
CA LEU A 225 -21.21 -114.14 -57.82
C LEU A 225 -20.21 -114.88 -58.74
N SER A 226 -18.98 -115.14 -58.27
CA SER A 226 -18.00 -115.98 -58.99
C SER A 226 -17.35 -116.98 -58.04
N SER A 227 -17.72 -118.25 -58.25
CA SER A 227 -17.14 -119.52 -57.77
C SER A 227 -16.61 -119.63 -56.34
N GLY A 228 -17.22 -120.56 -55.60
CA GLY A 228 -16.77 -121.03 -54.31
C GLY A 228 -15.46 -121.81 -54.33
N SER A 229 -14.84 -121.88 -53.16
CA SER A 229 -14.11 -123.04 -52.66
C SER A 229 -13.86 -122.84 -51.17
N ASN A 230 -13.91 -123.96 -50.46
CA ASN A 230 -14.00 -124.11 -49.03
C ASN A 230 -12.65 -123.98 -48.27
N TYR A 231 -12.75 -123.46 -47.04
CA TYR A 231 -11.98 -123.74 -45.79
C TYR A 231 -10.50 -123.28 -45.66
N PRO A 232 -9.95 -123.18 -44.42
CA PRO A 232 -10.58 -122.91 -43.10
C PRO A 232 -9.78 -121.95 -42.16
N VAL A 233 -10.41 -121.57 -41.03
CA VAL A 233 -9.83 -121.36 -39.67
C VAL A 233 -8.73 -120.31 -39.47
N GLN A 234 -9.02 -119.26 -38.66
CA GLN A 234 -8.27 -119.03 -37.40
C GLN A 234 -8.98 -118.04 -36.47
N VAL A 235 -9.28 -118.54 -35.27
CA VAL A 235 -9.46 -117.76 -34.05
C VAL A 235 -8.05 -117.32 -33.61
N LEU A 236 -7.84 -116.01 -33.44
CA LEU A 236 -6.69 -115.40 -32.74
C LEU A 236 -7.17 -114.00 -32.31
N GLU A 237 -7.61 -113.81 -31.07
CA GLU A 237 -6.78 -113.55 -29.88
C GLU A 237 -5.89 -112.32 -30.03
N THR A 238 -6.16 -111.33 -29.17
CA THR A 238 -5.25 -110.27 -28.67
C THR A 238 -4.26 -109.62 -29.64
N ALA A 239 -4.53 -108.35 -29.98
CA ALA A 239 -3.48 -107.40 -30.35
C ALA A 239 -3.72 -106.08 -29.62
N SER A 240 -3.42 -106.06 -28.31
CA SER A 240 -2.81 -104.87 -27.72
C SER A 240 -1.41 -104.79 -28.31
N LEU A 241 -1.22 -103.94 -29.32
CA LEU A 241 0.10 -103.70 -29.91
C LEU A 241 0.49 -102.24 -29.70
N ALA A 242 1.18 -102.09 -28.57
CA ALA A 242 2.30 -101.20 -28.29
C ALA A 242 2.72 -100.15 -29.33
N GLY A 243 2.84 -98.92 -28.82
CA GLY A 243 3.71 -97.82 -29.27
C GLY A 243 3.30 -96.59 -28.45
N SER A 244 4.04 -96.06 -27.48
CA SER A 244 5.48 -95.88 -27.35
C SER A 244 5.96 -96.11 -25.91
N ALA A 245 7.26 -96.41 -25.78
CA ALA A 245 7.95 -96.70 -24.54
C ALA A 245 8.56 -95.43 -23.89
N ASP A 246 7.77 -94.39 -23.65
CA ASP A 246 8.23 -93.15 -22.99
C ASP A 246 7.43 -92.73 -21.74
N THR A 247 6.49 -93.57 -21.32
CA THR A 247 5.63 -93.31 -20.15
C THR A 247 6.36 -93.09 -18.81
N PRO A 248 7.58 -93.61 -18.54
CA PRO A 248 8.28 -93.31 -17.27
C PRO A 248 8.86 -91.90 -17.21
N GLU A 249 9.25 -91.30 -18.34
CA GLU A 249 9.84 -89.95 -18.38
C GLU A 249 8.76 -88.87 -18.36
N GLU A 250 7.67 -89.07 -19.09
CA GLU A 250 6.50 -88.18 -19.05
C GLU A 250 5.87 -88.13 -17.65
N ILE A 251 5.75 -89.26 -16.95
CA ILE A 251 5.23 -89.28 -15.57
C ILE A 251 6.17 -88.56 -14.60
N LYS A 252 7.49 -88.68 -14.77
CA LYS A 252 8.47 -87.94 -13.97
C LYS A 252 8.42 -86.44 -14.26
N HIS A 253 8.25 -86.06 -15.52
CA HIS A 253 8.09 -84.67 -15.94
C HIS A 253 6.83 -84.05 -15.33
N VAL A 254 5.69 -84.74 -15.42
CA VAL A 254 4.41 -84.29 -14.82
C VAL A 254 4.50 -84.20 -13.29
N LEU A 255 5.21 -85.12 -12.62
CA LEU A 255 5.46 -85.03 -11.18
C LEU A 255 6.35 -83.83 -10.81
N ALA A 256 7.39 -83.55 -11.62
CA ALA A 256 8.25 -82.40 -11.45
C ALA A 256 7.47 -81.08 -11.65
N GLU A 257 6.67 -80.98 -12.72
CA GLU A 257 5.78 -79.85 -12.98
C GLU A 257 4.77 -79.65 -11.85
N LYS A 258 4.17 -80.72 -11.32
CA LYS A 258 3.28 -80.64 -10.16
C LYS A 258 4.00 -80.07 -8.94
N SER A 259 5.24 -80.50 -8.67
CA SER A 259 6.03 -79.99 -7.55
C SER A 259 6.45 -78.52 -7.75
N GLN A 260 6.76 -78.13 -8.99
CA GLN A 260 7.08 -76.76 -9.36
C GLN A 260 5.85 -75.85 -9.21
N LEU A 261 4.70 -76.24 -9.76
CA LEU A 261 3.44 -75.52 -9.62
C LEU A 261 3.02 -75.39 -8.15
N GLN A 262 3.25 -76.43 -7.34
CA GLN A 262 3.01 -76.37 -5.90
C GLN A 262 3.93 -75.37 -5.19
N SER A 263 5.21 -75.30 -5.57
CA SER A 263 6.15 -74.29 -5.06
C SER A 263 5.78 -72.88 -5.53
N GLU A 264 5.34 -72.71 -6.77
CA GLU A 264 4.92 -71.41 -7.31
C GLU A 264 3.63 -70.91 -6.65
N LEU A 265 2.67 -71.81 -6.41
CA LEU A 265 1.46 -71.49 -5.67
C LEU A 265 1.79 -71.03 -4.24
N GLN A 266 2.72 -71.71 -3.56
CA GLN A 266 3.15 -71.33 -2.22
C GLN A 266 3.87 -69.98 -2.20
N ARG A 267 4.69 -69.68 -3.22
CA ARG A 267 5.32 -68.37 -3.42
C ARG A 267 4.26 -67.29 -3.66
N CYS A 268 3.27 -67.56 -4.51
CA CYS A 268 2.17 -66.64 -4.79
C CYS A 268 1.38 -66.29 -3.52
N PHE A 269 1.09 -67.28 -2.66
CA PHE A 269 0.44 -67.02 -1.37
C PHE A 269 1.29 -66.13 -0.44
N GLN A 270 2.61 -66.31 -0.42
CA GLN A 270 3.51 -65.47 0.37
C GLN A 270 3.57 -64.04 -0.15
N GLU A 271 3.65 -63.86 -1.48
CA GLU A 271 3.63 -62.56 -2.12
C GLU A 271 2.30 -61.82 -1.89
N ILE A 272 1.16 -62.53 -1.98
CA ILE A 272 -0.16 -61.96 -1.67
C ILE A 272 -0.20 -61.49 -0.20
N HIS A 273 0.27 -62.33 0.74
CA HIS A 273 0.27 -61.95 2.15
C HIS A 273 1.16 -60.73 2.44
N GLN A 274 2.33 -60.66 1.79
CA GLN A 274 3.23 -59.52 1.93
C GLN A 274 2.65 -58.24 1.30
N LYS A 275 1.96 -58.37 0.17
CA LYS A 275 1.23 -57.26 -0.46
C LYS A 275 0.08 -56.78 0.43
N ASP A 276 -0.68 -57.68 1.05
CA ASP A 276 -1.77 -57.32 1.96
C ASP A 276 -1.26 -56.55 3.19
N LEU A 277 -0.14 -56.97 3.77
CA LEU A 277 0.52 -56.23 4.86
C LEU A 277 0.95 -54.82 4.41
N HIS A 278 1.54 -54.71 3.22
CA HIS A 278 1.94 -53.43 2.66
C HIS A 278 0.74 -52.52 2.38
N PHE A 279 -0.37 -53.08 1.87
CA PHE A 279 -1.62 -52.34 1.67
C PHE A 279 -2.20 -51.83 3.00
N GLN A 280 -2.20 -52.65 4.06
CA GLN A 280 -2.63 -52.22 5.39
C GLN A 280 -1.76 -51.07 5.92
N GLN A 281 -0.45 -51.12 5.73
CA GLN A 281 0.47 -50.08 6.18
C GLN A 281 0.31 -48.76 5.41
N ILE A 282 0.09 -48.81 4.09
CA ILE A 282 -0.23 -47.61 3.31
C ILE A 282 -1.58 -47.03 3.73
N ASN A 283 -2.58 -47.89 3.95
CA ASN A 283 -3.91 -47.43 4.33
C ASN A 283 -3.91 -46.79 5.73
N SER A 284 -3.13 -47.32 6.69
CA SER A 284 -2.99 -46.71 8.01
C SER A 284 -2.28 -45.35 7.93
N LYS A 285 -1.21 -45.23 7.13
CA LYS A 285 -0.53 -43.95 6.90
C LYS A 285 -1.44 -42.91 6.24
N SER A 286 -2.20 -43.31 5.21
CA SER A 286 -3.18 -42.44 4.57
C SER A 286 -4.27 -42.00 5.54
N ALA A 287 -4.72 -42.89 6.45
CA ALA A 287 -5.69 -42.53 7.48
C ALA A 287 -5.11 -41.52 8.51
N GLU A 288 -3.85 -41.68 8.90
CA GLU A 288 -3.15 -40.73 9.79
C GLU A 288 -2.97 -39.36 9.13
N GLU A 289 -2.51 -39.31 7.87
CA GLU A 289 -2.36 -38.07 7.11
C GLU A 289 -3.70 -37.36 6.93
N ASN A 290 -4.77 -38.11 6.61
CA ASN A 290 -6.13 -37.55 6.53
C ASN A 290 -6.61 -37.00 7.88
N ALA A 291 -6.28 -37.66 9.01
CA ALA A 291 -6.62 -37.17 10.33
C ALA A 291 -5.87 -35.86 10.66
N VAL A 292 -4.59 -35.76 10.32
CA VAL A 292 -3.78 -34.55 10.49
C VAL A 292 -4.30 -33.41 9.64
N LEU A 293 -4.57 -33.65 8.36
CA LEU A 293 -5.13 -32.64 7.44
C LEU A 293 -6.52 -32.18 7.91
N SER A 294 -7.36 -33.10 8.40
CA SER A 294 -8.66 -32.77 8.99
C SER A 294 -8.52 -31.90 10.24
N ALA A 295 -7.55 -32.18 11.11
CA ALA A 295 -7.26 -31.36 12.29
C ALA A 295 -6.75 -29.97 11.92
N GLN A 296 -5.87 -29.86 10.92
CA GLN A 296 -5.40 -28.59 10.38
C GLN A 296 -6.55 -27.77 9.79
N LEU A 297 -7.41 -28.39 8.98
CA LEU A 297 -8.57 -27.73 8.38
C LEU A 297 -9.55 -27.21 9.44
N LYS A 298 -9.80 -28.00 10.50
CA LYS A 298 -10.61 -27.56 11.65
C LYS A 298 -10.00 -26.35 12.35
N THR A 299 -8.68 -26.34 12.54
CA THR A 299 -7.95 -25.22 13.16
C THR A 299 -8.04 -23.96 12.31
N LEU A 300 -7.85 -24.07 10.99
CA LEU A 300 -8.00 -22.96 10.06
C LEU A 300 -9.44 -22.43 10.02
N SER A 301 -10.43 -23.33 10.00
CA SER A 301 -11.84 -22.96 10.06
C SER A 301 -12.21 -22.23 11.36
N GLN A 302 -11.66 -22.67 12.50
CA GLN A 302 -11.85 -21.99 13.77
C GLN A 302 -11.21 -20.60 13.76
N THR A 303 -9.96 -20.49 13.29
CA THR A 303 -9.24 -19.22 13.20
C THR A 303 -9.99 -18.22 12.30
N LEU A 304 -10.57 -18.69 11.18
CA LEU A 304 -11.38 -17.86 10.30
C LEU A 304 -12.64 -17.33 11.01
N ARG A 305 -13.34 -18.19 11.77
CA ARG A 305 -14.50 -17.78 12.58
C ARG A 305 -14.13 -16.74 13.65
N ASP A 306 -13.01 -16.95 14.34
CA ASP A 306 -12.52 -16.00 15.35
C ASP A 306 -12.14 -14.66 14.72
N ASN A 307 -11.56 -14.69 13.52
CA ASN A 307 -11.21 -13.50 12.77
C ASN A 307 -12.47 -12.73 12.31
N GLN A 308 -13.50 -13.44 11.83
CA GLN A 308 -14.81 -12.84 11.52
C GLN A 308 -15.43 -12.15 12.75
N LEU A 309 -15.38 -12.79 13.93
CA LEU A 309 -15.88 -12.18 15.18
C LEU A 309 -15.11 -10.91 15.55
N ARG A 310 -13.79 -10.90 15.38
CA ARG A 310 -12.95 -9.71 15.62
C ARG A 310 -13.29 -8.56 14.67
N TYR A 311 -13.54 -8.85 13.39
CA TYR A 311 -13.99 -7.83 12.45
C TYR A 311 -15.35 -7.25 12.83
N THR A 312 -16.29 -8.09 13.26
CA THR A 312 -17.60 -7.63 13.75
C THR A 312 -17.47 -6.76 15.00
N ASP A 313 -16.63 -7.13 15.98
CA ASP A 313 -16.37 -6.30 17.16
C ASP A 313 -15.76 -4.94 16.79
N LEU A 314 -14.77 -4.95 15.89
CA LEU A 314 -14.13 -3.73 15.41
C LEU A 314 -15.13 -2.81 14.69
N GLN A 315 -15.97 -3.36 13.83
CA GLN A 315 -17.03 -2.62 13.14
C GLN A 315 -18.01 -1.98 14.14
N ASN A 316 -18.40 -2.72 15.18
CA ASN A 316 -19.26 -2.21 16.24
C ASN A 316 -18.60 -1.08 17.05
N ARG A 317 -17.29 -1.17 17.31
CA ARG A 317 -16.53 -0.08 17.96
C ARG A 317 -16.51 1.17 17.09
N TYR A 318 -16.22 1.04 15.79
CA TYR A 318 -16.25 2.19 14.87
C TYR A 318 -17.62 2.85 14.85
N LEU A 319 -18.70 2.07 14.76
CA LEU A 319 -20.05 2.60 14.79
C LEU A 319 -20.38 3.33 16.10
N ARG A 320 -19.85 2.84 17.23
CA ARG A 320 -19.99 3.52 18.53
C ARG A 320 -19.24 4.85 18.56
N LEU A 321 -17.96 4.85 18.15
CA LEU A 321 -17.16 6.08 18.08
C LEU A 321 -17.77 7.11 17.12
N GLU A 322 -18.32 6.66 15.99
CA GLU A 322 -19.00 7.55 15.04
C GLU A 322 -20.23 8.21 15.66
N ARG A 323 -21.05 7.45 16.40
CA ARG A 323 -22.19 8.00 17.15
C ARG A 323 -21.76 8.96 18.24
N GLU A 324 -20.69 8.65 18.97
CA GLU A 324 -20.13 9.55 19.99
C GLU A 324 -19.64 10.85 19.36
N TYR A 325 -18.95 10.78 18.22
CA TYR A 325 -18.47 11.96 17.48
C TYR A 325 -19.63 12.82 16.94
N GLN A 326 -20.67 12.19 16.39
CA GLN A 326 -21.88 12.87 15.95
C GLN A 326 -22.62 13.51 17.14
N THR A 327 -22.70 12.82 18.28
CA THR A 327 -23.31 13.36 19.50
C THR A 327 -22.52 14.56 20.02
N MET A 328 -21.19 14.49 20.04
CA MET A 328 -20.31 15.58 20.47
C MET A 328 -20.44 16.82 19.57
N GLN A 329 -20.58 16.62 18.25
CA GLN A 329 -20.91 17.71 17.33
C GLN A 329 -22.29 18.31 17.59
N VAL A 330 -23.34 17.50 17.73
CA VAL A 330 -24.71 18.02 18.00
C VAL A 330 -24.79 18.76 19.34
N THR A 331 -24.08 18.27 20.36
CA THR A 331 -24.02 18.95 21.67
C THR A 331 -23.32 20.31 21.58
N SER A 332 -22.33 20.46 20.69
CA SER A 332 -21.67 21.76 20.43
C SER A 332 -22.57 22.79 19.75
N PHE A 333 -23.61 22.37 19.02
CA PHE A 333 -24.58 23.25 18.35
C PHE A 333 -25.83 23.54 19.19
N GLN A 334 -26.15 22.69 20.18
CA GLN A 334 -27.34 22.88 21.01
C GLN A 334 -27.07 23.76 22.25
N GLY A 335 -25.81 23.89 22.67
CA GLY A 335 -25.37 24.88 23.67
C GLY A 335 -25.51 26.35 23.23
N THR A 336 -25.72 26.61 21.94
CA THR A 336 -25.91 27.95 21.38
C THR A 336 -27.37 28.41 21.24
N VAL A 337 -28.36 27.53 21.45
CA VAL A 337 -29.78 27.87 21.16
C VAL A 337 -30.61 28.17 22.41
N GLN A 338 -30.12 27.86 23.62
CA GLN A 338 -30.90 28.08 24.84
C GLN A 338 -30.66 29.43 25.54
N ASP A 339 -29.77 30.29 25.02
CA ASP A 339 -29.44 31.59 25.63
C ASP A 339 -29.78 32.80 24.72
N GLU A 340 -30.75 32.64 23.82
CA GLU A 340 -31.29 33.74 22.99
C GLU A 340 -32.49 34.46 23.66
N THR A 341 -32.37 34.80 24.94
CA THR A 341 -33.25 35.82 25.54
C THR A 341 -32.47 36.75 26.46
N ARG A 342 -31.64 37.65 25.89
CA ARG A 342 -31.52 39.04 26.34
C ARG A 342 -30.55 39.89 25.49
N THR A 343 -31.15 40.89 24.84
CA THR A 343 -30.65 42.26 24.58
C THR A 343 -29.37 42.47 23.75
N GLU A 344 -29.58 42.96 22.53
CA GLU A 344 -28.62 43.55 21.59
C GLU A 344 -27.79 44.71 22.19
N VAL A 345 -26.47 44.73 21.94
CA VAL A 345 -25.60 45.92 22.01
C VAL A 345 -24.51 45.85 20.89
N PRO A 346 -24.10 46.97 20.25
CA PRO A 346 -23.32 47.00 19.00
C PRO A 346 -21.83 46.59 19.13
N PRO A 347 -21.15 46.26 18.01
CA PRO A 347 -19.84 45.60 18.03
C PRO A 347 -18.69 46.61 18.13
N GLY A 348 -17.83 46.46 19.14
CA GLY A 348 -16.57 47.21 19.20
C GLY A 348 -15.97 47.37 20.60
N ALA A 349 -15.55 46.28 21.25
CA ALA A 349 -14.52 46.23 22.30
C ALA A 349 -14.21 44.76 22.66
N PRO A 350 -12.97 44.41 23.06
CA PRO A 350 -12.60 43.03 23.36
C PRO A 350 -13.22 42.60 24.69
N GLN A 351 -14.13 41.64 24.63
CA GLN A 351 -14.77 41.07 25.81
C GLN A 351 -13.90 39.94 26.33
N GLU A 352 -13.18 40.21 27.41
CA GLU A 352 -12.44 39.20 28.17
C GLU A 352 -13.42 38.10 28.61
N ARG A 353 -13.20 36.88 28.12
CA ARG A 353 -13.96 35.71 28.55
C ARG A 353 -13.53 35.35 29.96
N SER A 354 -14.28 35.82 30.95
CA SER A 354 -14.31 35.21 32.27
C SER A 354 -14.61 33.74 32.07
N ALA A 355 -13.63 32.89 32.38
CA ALA A 355 -13.81 31.45 32.41
C ALA A 355 -15.00 31.15 33.32
N VAL A 356 -16.10 30.68 32.73
CA VAL A 356 -17.14 29.95 33.46
C VAL A 356 -16.44 28.70 33.97
N ILE A 357 -16.04 28.76 35.24
CA ILE A 357 -15.67 27.59 36.01
C ILE A 357 -16.95 26.76 36.06
N VAL A 358 -17.05 25.78 35.15
CA VAL A 358 -17.90 24.62 35.37
C VAL A 358 -17.31 23.98 36.63
N GLU A 359 -17.93 24.24 37.77
CA GLU A 359 -17.66 23.49 38.99
C GLU A 359 -18.06 22.05 38.69
N ILE A 360 -17.12 21.27 38.15
CA ILE A 360 -17.24 19.82 38.07
C ILE A 360 -17.37 19.36 39.50
N ASP A 361 -18.49 18.72 39.83
CA ASP A 361 -18.73 18.19 41.16
C ASP A 361 -17.51 17.35 41.58
N ASN A 362 -17.02 17.57 42.80
CA ASN A 362 -15.80 16.95 43.32
C ASN A 362 -15.84 15.40 43.17
N VAL A 363 -17.03 14.81 43.18
CA VAL A 363 -17.25 13.37 42.92
C VAL A 363 -16.90 12.96 41.49
N GLU A 364 -17.32 13.74 40.48
CA GLU A 364 -16.99 13.49 39.08
C GLU A 364 -15.51 13.69 38.81
N LEU A 365 -14.89 14.71 39.43
CA LEU A 365 -13.45 14.93 39.34
C LEU A 365 -12.65 13.76 39.94
N ASN A 366 -13.11 13.20 41.06
CA ASN A 366 -12.47 12.04 41.69
C ASN A 366 -12.66 10.75 40.87
N GLU A 367 -13.83 10.55 40.25
CA GLU A 367 -14.07 9.42 39.34
C GLU A 367 -13.23 9.53 38.06
N LEU A 368 -13.07 10.73 37.50
CA LEU A 368 -12.20 10.97 36.35
C LEU A 368 -10.73 10.73 36.70
N ARG A 369 -10.27 11.16 37.88
CA ARG A 369 -8.91 10.86 38.37
C ARG A 369 -8.68 9.36 38.56
N LYS A 370 -9.68 8.65 39.08
CA LYS A 370 -9.61 7.19 39.23
C LYS A 370 -9.53 6.50 37.88
N ARG A 371 -10.36 6.89 36.90
CA ARG A 371 -10.31 6.35 35.53
C ARG A 371 -8.98 6.66 34.84
N LEU A 372 -8.44 7.86 35.05
CA LEU A 372 -7.12 8.22 34.52
C LEU A 372 -6.03 7.30 35.10
N ALA A 373 -6.00 7.11 36.42
CA ALA A 373 -5.04 6.22 37.08
C ALA A 373 -5.20 4.75 36.62
N GLU A 374 -6.44 4.27 36.42
CA GLU A 374 -6.70 2.94 35.86
C GLU A 374 -6.19 2.82 34.41
N THR A 375 -6.35 3.87 33.59
CA THR A 375 -5.83 3.88 32.21
C THR A 375 -4.31 3.97 32.16
N GLU A 376 -3.68 4.72 33.07
CA GLU A 376 -2.21 4.80 33.21
C GLU A 376 -1.66 3.43 33.62
N GLN A 377 -2.28 2.75 34.59
CA GLN A 377 -1.88 1.41 34.98
C GLN A 377 -2.05 0.39 33.83
N GLN A 378 -3.11 0.51 33.03
CA GLN A 378 -3.29 -0.33 31.85
C GLN A 378 -2.22 -0.05 30.79
N TYR A 379 -1.86 1.22 30.58
CA TYR A 379 -0.79 1.59 29.68
C TYR A 379 0.55 1.01 30.12
N ASP A 380 0.90 1.11 31.40
CA ASP A 380 2.12 0.52 31.96
C ASP A 380 2.14 -1.01 31.82
N SER A 381 1.00 -1.67 32.05
CA SER A 381 0.87 -3.12 31.84
C SER A 381 1.07 -3.52 30.37
N VAL A 382 0.52 -2.76 29.43
CA VAL A 382 0.69 -3.00 27.99
C VAL A 382 2.14 -2.73 27.57
N GLN A 383 2.74 -1.67 28.09
CA GLN A 383 4.16 -1.32 27.88
C GLN A 383 5.06 -2.48 28.34
N GLN A 384 4.78 -3.05 29.51
CA GLN A 384 5.52 -4.19 30.04
C GLN A 384 5.33 -5.44 29.17
N ALA A 385 4.11 -5.74 28.72
CA ALA A 385 3.84 -6.86 27.82
C ALA A 385 4.57 -6.69 26.47
N LEU A 386 4.59 -5.48 25.91
CA LEU A 386 5.34 -5.17 24.70
C LEU A 386 6.85 -5.36 24.87
N SER A 387 7.40 -4.98 26.03
CA SER A 387 8.82 -5.20 26.32
C SER A 387 9.17 -6.69 26.36
N GLN A 388 8.33 -7.53 26.99
CA GLN A 388 8.50 -8.99 27.02
C GLN A 388 8.36 -9.61 25.63
N LEU A 389 7.41 -9.14 24.82
CA LEU A 389 7.24 -9.63 23.45
C LEU A 389 8.44 -9.26 22.57
N THR A 390 9.01 -8.08 22.78
CA THR A 390 10.19 -7.61 22.06
C THR A 390 11.43 -8.44 22.42
N GLU A 391 11.60 -8.77 23.71
CA GLU A 391 12.68 -9.62 24.18
C GLU A 391 12.56 -11.06 23.63
N THR A 392 11.37 -11.66 23.70
CA THR A 392 11.12 -13.00 23.13
C THR A 392 11.32 -13.03 21.61
N LEU A 393 10.93 -11.98 20.89
CA LEU A 393 11.21 -11.87 19.46
C LEU A 393 12.72 -11.76 19.18
N ALA A 394 13.47 -11.02 19.99
CA ALA A 394 14.92 -10.91 19.86
C ALA A 394 15.62 -12.25 20.16
N GLU A 395 15.11 -13.01 21.13
CA GLU A 395 15.58 -14.35 21.44
C GLU A 395 15.31 -15.33 20.28
N GLU A 396 14.10 -15.32 19.70
CA GLU A 396 13.78 -16.15 18.53
C GLU A 396 14.62 -15.78 17.31
N LYS A 397 14.91 -14.49 17.10
CA LYS A 397 15.85 -14.06 16.05
C LYS A 397 17.25 -14.63 16.27
N ARG A 398 17.78 -14.56 17.51
CA ARG A 398 19.09 -15.12 17.84
C ARG A 398 19.14 -16.65 17.64
N ARG A 399 18.06 -17.37 17.99
CA ARG A 399 17.97 -18.82 17.72
C ARG A 399 17.96 -19.13 16.24
N ARG A 400 17.22 -18.34 15.45
CA ARG A 400 17.16 -18.50 14.00
C ARG A 400 18.51 -18.24 13.35
N GLU A 401 19.19 -17.17 13.74
CA GLU A 401 20.52 -16.82 13.26
C GLU A 401 21.54 -17.92 13.58
N ALA A 402 21.55 -18.45 14.81
CA ALA A 402 22.39 -19.58 15.18
C ALA A 402 22.09 -20.84 14.35
N ALA A 403 20.82 -21.09 14.01
CA ALA A 403 20.45 -22.22 13.16
C ALA A 403 20.87 -22.01 11.70
N GLU A 404 20.77 -20.78 11.18
CA GLU A 404 21.22 -20.42 9.83
C GLU A 404 22.75 -20.51 9.72
N GLU A 405 23.51 -20.09 10.75
CA GLU A 405 24.96 -20.29 10.81
C GLU A 405 25.35 -21.78 10.84
N ALA A 406 24.67 -22.58 11.67
CA ALA A 406 24.92 -24.02 11.72
C ALA A 406 24.63 -24.72 10.38
N LEU A 407 23.57 -24.29 9.69
CA LEU A 407 23.21 -24.80 8.37
C LEU A 407 24.24 -24.36 7.31
N GLY A 408 24.67 -23.10 7.32
CA GLY A 408 25.72 -22.59 6.44
C GLY A 408 27.06 -23.31 6.64
N LEU A 409 27.45 -23.60 7.89
CA LEU A 409 28.63 -24.42 8.17
C LEU A 409 28.49 -25.86 7.65
N SER A 410 27.29 -26.45 7.73
CA SER A 410 27.02 -27.77 7.17
C SER A 410 27.04 -27.76 5.64
N GLU A 411 26.53 -26.72 4.99
CA GLU A 411 26.60 -26.54 3.53
C GLU A 411 28.05 -26.37 3.07
N GLU A 412 28.86 -25.59 3.78
CA GLU A 412 30.29 -25.44 3.48
C GLU A 412 31.04 -26.76 3.64
N GLN A 413 30.74 -27.55 4.67
CA GLN A 413 31.30 -28.89 4.83
C GLN A 413 30.88 -29.82 3.68
N SER A 414 29.60 -29.83 3.31
CA SER A 414 29.10 -30.60 2.16
C SER A 414 29.78 -30.17 0.85
N HIS A 415 29.93 -28.86 0.61
CA HIS A 415 30.67 -28.36 -0.54
C HIS A 415 32.15 -28.73 -0.49
N ARG A 416 32.80 -28.74 0.68
CA ARG A 416 34.19 -29.21 0.82
C ARG A 416 34.31 -30.71 0.56
N PHE A 417 33.33 -31.53 0.96
CA PHE A 417 33.30 -32.96 0.66
C PHE A 417 33.01 -33.22 -0.83
N GLU A 418 32.10 -32.47 -1.46
CA GLU A 418 31.87 -32.53 -2.91
C GLU A 418 33.13 -32.12 -3.66
N VAL A 419 33.73 -30.98 -3.35
CA VAL A 419 34.97 -30.49 -4.00
C VAL A 419 36.17 -31.40 -3.72
N SER A 420 36.22 -32.06 -2.55
CA SER A 420 37.24 -33.05 -2.22
C SER A 420 37.01 -34.41 -2.89
N SER A 421 35.77 -34.77 -3.24
CA SER A 421 35.43 -36.00 -3.96
C SER A 421 36.03 -36.02 -5.38
N TYR A 422 36.27 -34.84 -5.97
CA TYR A 422 36.95 -34.72 -7.27
C TYR A 422 38.49 -34.71 -7.18
N ARG A 423 39.08 -34.91 -5.99
CA ARG A 423 40.54 -34.80 -5.82
C ARG A 423 41.17 -35.88 -4.92
N SER A 424 40.89 -37.15 -5.19
CA SER A 424 41.76 -38.29 -4.86
C SER A 424 41.22 -39.51 -5.61
N VAL A 425 41.84 -40.08 -6.65
CA VAL A 425 43.10 -40.85 -6.72
C VAL A 425 43.48 -40.97 -8.21
N PRO A 426 44.77 -40.94 -8.62
CA PRO A 426 45.15 -41.19 -10.00
C PRO A 426 45.23 -42.70 -10.25
N SER A 427 44.34 -43.23 -11.10
CA SER A 427 44.51 -44.54 -11.72
C SER A 427 44.15 -44.43 -13.19
N ASP A 428 45.17 -44.69 -14.01
CA ASP A 428 45.14 -44.67 -15.46
C ASP A 428 44.04 -45.55 -16.04
N TYR A 429 43.02 -44.97 -16.67
CA TYR A 429 42.35 -45.54 -17.85
C TYR A 429 41.59 -44.42 -18.58
N THR A 430 42.04 -44.13 -19.79
CA THR A 430 41.48 -43.14 -20.70
C THR A 430 40.07 -43.54 -21.13
N LEU A 431 39.05 -42.82 -20.65
CA LEU A 431 37.75 -42.73 -21.32
C LEU A 431 37.41 -41.26 -21.54
N GLN A 432 37.59 -40.88 -22.80
CA GLN A 432 37.13 -39.62 -23.39
C GLN A 432 35.61 -39.56 -23.27
N VAL A 433 35.11 -38.79 -22.29
CA VAL A 433 33.68 -38.47 -22.20
C VAL A 433 33.41 -37.37 -23.22
N GLU A 434 32.89 -37.80 -24.37
CA GLU A 434 32.32 -36.93 -25.39
C GLU A 434 31.17 -36.08 -24.84
N ALA A 435 31.05 -34.89 -25.42
CA ALA A 435 30.09 -33.86 -25.06
C ALA A 435 28.65 -34.36 -25.13
N GLU A 436 27.82 -33.80 -24.25
CA GLU A 436 26.44 -34.17 -23.98
C GLU A 436 25.43 -33.77 -25.09
N GLU A 437 25.83 -33.81 -26.36
CA GLU A 437 24.95 -33.53 -27.52
C GLU A 437 24.62 -34.78 -28.35
N GLU A 438 25.22 -35.94 -28.06
CA GLU A 438 24.93 -37.20 -28.77
C GLU A 438 24.05 -38.19 -27.96
N ARG A 439 23.68 -37.85 -26.73
CA ARG A 439 22.87 -38.71 -25.83
C ARG A 439 21.35 -38.59 -25.99
N GLU A 440 20.85 -37.93 -27.04
CA GLU A 440 19.41 -37.91 -27.36
C GLU A 440 19.01 -38.85 -28.52
N ALA A 441 19.96 -39.63 -29.08
CA ALA A 441 19.71 -40.44 -30.27
C ALA A 441 19.71 -41.97 -30.07
N LEU A 442 19.63 -42.49 -28.84
CA LEU A 442 19.48 -43.94 -28.60
C LEU A 442 18.46 -44.23 -27.50
N ILE A 443 17.17 -44.08 -27.81
CA ILE A 443 16.15 -44.93 -27.21
C ILE A 443 16.05 -46.15 -28.14
N ILE A 444 16.77 -47.21 -27.79
CA ILE A 444 16.60 -48.52 -28.41
C ILE A 444 15.28 -49.08 -27.89
N ASP A 445 14.28 -49.13 -28.78
CA ASP A 445 13.05 -49.89 -28.61
C ASP A 445 13.36 -51.39 -28.80
N PRO A 446 13.07 -52.28 -27.83
CA PRO A 446 13.40 -53.69 -27.94
C PRO A 446 12.24 -54.46 -28.58
N SER A 447 12.07 -54.33 -29.89
CA SER A 447 11.49 -55.41 -30.71
C SER A 447 11.86 -55.25 -32.19
N GLU A 448 12.50 -56.28 -32.73
CA GLU A 448 12.91 -56.45 -34.13
C GLU A 448 11.72 -56.25 -35.10
N HIS A 449 11.87 -55.78 -36.37
CA HIS A 449 12.52 -56.49 -37.46
C HIS A 449 12.77 -55.60 -38.70
N VAL A 450 13.83 -55.98 -39.42
CA VAL A 450 14.25 -55.58 -40.77
C VAL A 450 13.16 -55.78 -41.84
N VAL A 451 12.80 -54.75 -42.63
CA VAL A 451 12.61 -54.86 -44.10
C VAL A 451 12.89 -53.51 -44.78
N VAL A 452 13.80 -53.56 -45.76
CA VAL A 452 14.17 -52.52 -46.72
C VAL A 452 12.96 -52.03 -47.53
N ARG A 453 12.74 -50.70 -47.61
CA ARG A 453 12.06 -50.09 -48.76
C ARG A 453 12.52 -48.66 -49.04
N LYS A 454 13.31 -48.50 -50.09
CA LYS A 454 13.54 -47.22 -50.79
C LYS A 454 12.24 -46.78 -51.46
N MET A 455 11.81 -45.53 -51.28
CA MET A 455 11.02 -44.79 -52.28
C MET A 455 11.04 -43.26 -52.05
N LYS A 456 11.85 -42.59 -52.87
CA LYS A 456 11.56 -41.40 -53.69
C LYS A 456 10.40 -40.45 -53.25
N GLY A 457 10.75 -39.20 -52.93
CA GLY A 457 9.85 -38.03 -52.89
C GLY A 457 10.42 -37.00 -51.90
N GLY A 458 11.00 -35.86 -52.27
CA GLY A 458 10.59 -34.93 -53.32
C GLY A 458 9.64 -33.89 -52.74
N ALA A 459 10.17 -32.71 -52.39
CA ALA A 459 9.44 -31.44 -52.25
C ALA A 459 8.63 -31.13 -50.96
N LEU A 460 9.10 -31.47 -49.75
CA LEU A 460 8.56 -30.90 -48.50
C LEU A 460 9.57 -30.33 -47.50
N SER A 461 10.89 -30.47 -47.72
CA SER A 461 11.91 -29.95 -46.81
C SER A 461 12.30 -28.49 -47.04
N PHE A 462 11.95 -27.87 -48.18
CA PHE A 462 12.30 -26.47 -48.45
C PHE A 462 11.35 -25.43 -47.80
N ARG A 463 10.15 -25.84 -47.37
CA ARG A 463 9.22 -24.97 -46.63
C ARG A 463 9.49 -24.91 -45.12
N ARG A 464 10.32 -25.83 -44.58
CA ARG A 464 10.75 -25.83 -43.18
C ARG A 464 12.05 -25.04 -42.96
N TRP A 465 12.83 -24.79 -44.03
CA TRP A 465 14.07 -24.01 -43.99
C TRP A 465 13.85 -22.48 -44.04
N LEU A 466 12.80 -22.01 -44.72
CA LEU A 466 12.47 -20.58 -44.84
C LEU A 466 11.65 -19.99 -43.66
N ARG A 467 11.31 -20.79 -42.64
CA ARG A 467 10.58 -20.32 -41.45
C ARG A 467 11.50 -20.04 -40.24
N GLY A 468 12.81 -20.23 -40.37
CA GLY A 468 13.79 -20.14 -39.28
C GLY A 468 14.60 -18.85 -39.17
N ARG A 469 14.35 -17.82 -40.00
CA ARG A 469 15.13 -16.56 -40.00
C ARG A 469 14.31 -15.29 -40.22
N SER A 470 13.16 -15.20 -39.57
CA SER A 470 12.53 -13.91 -39.32
C SER A 470 12.19 -13.90 -37.84
N LEU A 471 12.90 -13.09 -37.05
CA LEU A 471 12.48 -12.50 -35.77
C LEU A 471 13.73 -12.00 -35.01
N TYR A 472 14.44 -11.01 -35.56
CA TYR A 472 15.30 -10.11 -34.76
C TYR A 472 14.62 -8.76 -34.49
N CYS A 473 13.35 -8.57 -34.89
CA CYS A 473 12.65 -7.29 -34.74
C CYS A 473 11.29 -7.36 -34.03
N SER A 474 10.89 -8.50 -33.44
CA SER A 474 9.58 -8.63 -32.78
C SER A 474 9.58 -8.44 -31.26
N LYS A 475 10.74 -8.39 -30.60
CA LYS A 475 10.84 -8.16 -29.14
C LYS A 475 10.98 -6.68 -28.73
N LEU A 476 11.24 -5.77 -29.67
CA LEU A 476 11.33 -4.32 -29.39
C LEU A 476 10.02 -3.54 -29.67
N LEU A 477 9.03 -4.15 -30.34
CA LEU A 477 7.80 -3.44 -30.76
C LEU A 477 6.58 -3.70 -29.88
N THR A 478 6.71 -4.52 -28.84
CA THR A 478 5.61 -4.86 -27.90
C THR A 478 5.71 -4.18 -26.53
N SER A 479 6.68 -3.30 -26.28
CA SER A 479 6.73 -2.52 -25.03
C SER A 479 6.32 -1.06 -25.23
N ARG A 480 5.55 -0.54 -24.25
CA ARG A 480 5.12 0.86 -23.99
C ARG A 480 5.41 1.91 -25.09
N GLY A 481 4.37 2.62 -25.53
CA GLY A 481 4.35 3.53 -26.69
C GLY A 481 5.49 4.54 -26.85
N LYS A 482 6.21 4.91 -25.78
CA LYS A 482 7.39 5.80 -25.84
C LYS A 482 8.62 5.14 -26.52
N SER A 483 8.78 3.82 -26.42
CA SER A 483 9.89 3.08 -27.06
C SER A 483 9.78 3.08 -28.60
N ARG A 484 8.55 3.04 -29.12
CA ARG A 484 8.28 3.01 -30.57
C ARG A 484 8.77 4.27 -31.28
N TYR A 485 8.59 5.45 -30.67
CA TYR A 485 9.04 6.71 -31.25
C TYR A 485 10.57 6.83 -31.24
N LEU A 486 11.24 6.33 -30.20
CA LEU A 486 12.71 6.31 -30.12
C LEU A 486 13.32 5.39 -31.17
N PHE A 487 12.73 4.21 -31.38
CA PHE A 487 13.20 3.29 -32.42
C PHE A 487 12.94 3.84 -33.83
N LEU A 488 11.79 4.48 -34.07
CA LEU A 488 11.50 5.12 -35.35
C LEU A 488 12.45 6.30 -35.62
N THR A 489 12.70 7.15 -34.62
CA THR A 489 13.64 8.28 -34.77
C THR A 489 15.08 7.80 -34.99
N TYR A 490 15.50 6.72 -34.32
CA TYR A 490 16.79 6.08 -34.59
C TYR A 490 16.90 5.55 -36.03
N LEU A 491 15.86 4.87 -36.52
CA LEU A 491 15.83 4.41 -37.91
C LEU A 491 15.88 5.58 -38.89
N VAL A 492 15.07 6.63 -38.69
CA VAL A 492 15.06 7.80 -39.57
C VAL A 492 16.41 8.52 -39.56
N THR A 493 17.04 8.69 -38.41
CA THR A 493 18.38 9.29 -38.31
C THR A 493 19.45 8.44 -39.00
N LEU A 494 19.42 7.12 -38.86
CA LEU A 494 20.32 6.23 -39.60
C LEU A 494 20.14 6.37 -41.12
N HIS A 495 18.89 6.45 -41.60
CA HIS A 495 18.59 6.62 -43.02
C HIS A 495 19.00 8.00 -43.53
N LEU A 496 18.86 9.06 -42.73
CA LEU A 496 19.35 10.40 -43.07
C LEU A 496 20.88 10.43 -43.15
N VAL A 497 21.59 9.80 -42.21
CA VAL A 497 23.05 9.68 -42.25
C VAL A 497 23.50 8.90 -43.48
N LEU A 498 22.87 7.77 -43.79
CA LEU A 498 23.16 7.02 -45.01
C LEU A 498 22.89 7.84 -46.28
N PHE A 499 21.79 8.59 -46.30
CA PHE A 499 21.46 9.46 -47.43
C PHE A 499 22.44 10.62 -47.58
N LEU A 500 22.91 11.21 -46.48
CA LEU A 500 23.96 12.23 -46.48
C LEU A 500 25.30 11.65 -46.95
N CYS A 501 25.66 10.44 -46.52
CA CYS A 501 26.84 9.73 -47.03
C CYS A 501 26.75 9.41 -48.52
N LEU A 502 25.55 9.07 -49.02
CA LEU A 502 25.32 8.76 -50.44
C LEU A 502 25.25 10.01 -51.33
N THR A 503 24.78 11.13 -50.79
CA THR A 503 24.74 12.42 -51.49
C THR A 503 26.04 13.21 -51.35
N GLY A 504 27.04 12.68 -50.63
CA GLY A 504 28.37 13.27 -50.48
C GLY A 504 28.37 14.59 -49.69
N ALA A 505 27.34 14.81 -48.87
CA ALA A 505 27.17 16.01 -48.07
C ALA A 505 27.72 15.86 -46.63
N LEU A 506 28.45 14.76 -46.36
CA LEU A 506 29.07 14.44 -45.08
C LEU A 506 30.58 14.27 -45.21
#